data_AF-A0A3N6H042-F1
#
_entry.id   AF-A0A3N6H042-F1
#
_cell.length_a   1.000
_cell.length_b   1.000
_cell.length_c   1.000
_cell.angle_alpha   90.00
_cell.angle_beta   90.00
_cell.angle_gamma   90.00
#
_symmetry.space_group_name_H-M   'P 1'
#
loop_
_entity.id
_entity.type
_entity.pdbx_description
1 polymer ?
#
loop_
_entity_poly.entity_id
_entity_poly.type
_entity_poly.pdbx_seq_one_letter_code
_entity_poly.pdbx_strand_id
1 'polypeptide(L)'
;MDHTELSEQLRHRGDLVVPGHLGVAASLVVSGSLVVGGCLYDHGSEGRIVVDGDLTARAVFSAGDLLVQGDIRADVVCCVSLDPRTTASGTVRARLVLEEDPSGASVEAAVHVDYDSYLAGWSDGQQGLAERLRALLVDEVFTDNDGDAEARVDRYELFDRLLAGQSVFRSDVASTSTRVGGE
;
A
#
# COMPACT_ATOMS: atom_id res chain seq x y z
N MET A 1 -14.66 -0.52 11.63
CA MET A 1 -13.83 0.65 11.29
C MET A 1 -14.72 1.59 10.50
N ASP A 2 -14.68 2.90 10.75
CA ASP A 2 -15.54 3.84 10.02
C ASP A 2 -15.12 3.95 8.55
N HIS A 3 -16.09 4.20 7.67
CA HIS A 3 -15.88 4.23 6.23
C HIS A 3 -16.40 5.55 5.67
N THR A 4 -15.50 6.36 5.10
CA THR A 4 -15.84 7.61 4.42
C THR A 4 -15.69 7.43 2.93
N GLU A 5 -16.74 7.72 2.16
CA GLU A 5 -16.71 7.75 0.71
C GLU A 5 -16.84 9.20 0.22
N LEU A 6 -15.89 9.63 -0.61
CA LEU A 6 -15.94 10.91 -1.32
C LEU A 6 -16.44 10.69 -2.74
N SER A 7 -17.75 10.81 -2.92
CA SER A 7 -18.42 10.73 -4.23
C SER A 7 -18.43 12.05 -5.00
N GLU A 8 -18.15 13.17 -4.32
CA GLU A 8 -18.09 14.50 -4.93
C GLU A 8 -16.68 15.10 -4.82
N GLN A 9 -16.38 16.08 -5.66
CA GLN A 9 -15.10 16.78 -5.58
C GLN A 9 -14.99 17.54 -4.25
N LEU A 10 -13.94 17.25 -3.49
CA LEU A 10 -13.61 17.92 -2.24
C LEU A 10 -12.30 18.69 -2.38
N ARG A 11 -12.32 19.95 -1.92
CA ARG A 11 -11.12 20.76 -1.73
C ARG A 11 -11.01 21.17 -0.27
N HIS A 12 -10.03 20.61 0.43
CA HIS A 12 -9.77 20.89 1.83
C HIS A 12 -8.56 21.81 1.98
N ARG A 13 -8.71 22.88 2.78
CA ARG A 13 -7.62 23.82 3.07
C ARG A 13 -6.96 23.44 4.39
N GLY A 14 -5.65 23.26 4.35
CA GLY A 14 -4.84 22.80 5.49
C GLY A 14 -4.87 21.28 5.63
N ASP A 15 -4.55 20.79 6.83
CA ASP A 15 -4.43 19.37 7.08
C ASP A 15 -5.82 18.70 7.21
N LEU A 16 -5.94 17.51 6.63
CA LEU A 16 -7.15 16.68 6.69
C LEU A 16 -6.86 15.39 7.45
N VAL A 17 -7.67 15.11 8.47
CA VAL A 17 -7.61 13.85 9.22
C VAL A 17 -8.93 13.11 9.05
N VAL A 18 -8.85 11.88 8.53
CA VAL A 18 -9.98 10.96 8.40
C VAL A 18 -9.69 9.76 9.30
N PRO A 19 -10.47 9.52 10.37
CA PRO A 19 -10.12 8.50 11.37
C PRO A 19 -10.27 7.04 10.86
N GLY A 20 -11.05 6.83 9.80
CA GLY A 20 -11.36 5.51 9.26
C GLY A 20 -10.76 5.28 7.86
N HIS A 21 -11.43 4.44 7.08
CA HIS A 21 -11.13 4.29 5.65
C HIS A 21 -11.63 5.49 4.87
N LEU A 22 -10.93 5.83 3.79
CA LEU A 22 -11.26 6.88 2.86
C LEU A 22 -11.24 6.34 1.44
N GLY A 23 -12.42 6.16 0.85
CA GLY A 23 -12.58 5.92 -0.57
C GLY A 23 -12.79 7.23 -1.33
N VAL A 24 -12.10 7.38 -2.46
CA VAL A 24 -12.17 8.56 -3.32
C VAL A 24 -12.67 8.15 -4.71
N ALA A 25 -13.95 8.38 -4.98
CA ALA A 25 -14.54 8.11 -6.28
C ALA A 25 -14.45 9.30 -7.25
N ALA A 26 -14.30 10.52 -6.72
CA ALA A 26 -14.15 11.75 -7.50
C ALA A 26 -12.75 12.37 -7.30
N SER A 27 -12.65 13.67 -7.03
CA SER A 27 -11.36 14.32 -6.77
C SER A 27 -11.25 14.84 -5.35
N LEU A 28 -10.12 14.58 -4.71
CA LEU A 28 -9.73 15.14 -3.42
C LEU A 28 -8.49 16.01 -3.61
N VAL A 29 -8.57 17.27 -3.16
CA VAL A 29 -7.41 18.16 -3.09
C VAL A 29 -7.23 18.63 -1.66
N VAL A 30 -6.07 18.38 -1.07
CA VAL A 30 -5.69 18.78 0.28
C VAL A 30 -4.47 19.69 0.20
N SER A 31 -4.62 20.96 0.59
CA SER A 31 -3.51 21.94 0.53
C SER A 31 -2.50 21.80 1.68
N GLY A 32 -2.50 20.67 2.38
CA GLY A 32 -1.71 20.35 3.56
C GLY A 32 -1.48 18.85 3.60
N SER A 33 -1.28 18.29 4.79
CA SER A 33 -1.07 16.85 4.94
C SER A 33 -2.40 16.09 5.06
N LEU A 34 -2.41 14.85 4.55
CA LEU A 34 -3.55 13.94 4.65
C LEU A 34 -3.20 12.77 5.58
N VAL A 35 -3.98 12.60 6.64
CA VAL A 35 -3.86 11.47 7.56
C VAL A 35 -5.13 10.65 7.51
N VAL A 36 -5.02 9.40 7.08
CA VAL A 36 -6.11 8.42 7.05
C VAL A 36 -5.81 7.34 8.09
N GLY A 37 -6.69 7.19 9.08
CA GLY A 37 -6.51 6.20 10.15
C GLY A 37 -6.65 4.75 9.67
N GLY A 38 -7.26 4.53 8.51
CA GLY A 38 -7.38 3.26 7.84
C GLY A 38 -6.74 3.24 6.46
N CYS A 39 -7.48 2.72 5.48
CA CYS A 39 -7.01 2.59 4.10
C CYS A 39 -7.47 3.80 3.29
N LEU A 40 -6.55 4.38 2.52
CA LEU A 40 -6.87 5.31 1.44
C LEU A 40 -6.97 4.52 0.14
N TYR A 41 -8.04 4.72 -0.62
CA TYR A 41 -8.15 4.11 -1.93
C TYR A 41 -8.99 4.93 -2.91
N ASP A 42 -8.79 4.67 -4.21
CA ASP A 42 -9.63 5.22 -5.28
C ASP A 42 -10.39 4.14 -6.05
N HIS A 43 -11.48 4.55 -6.71
CA HIS A 43 -12.32 3.69 -7.51
C HIS A 43 -12.00 3.78 -9.02
N GLY A 44 -10.72 3.68 -9.37
CA GLY A 44 -10.25 3.65 -10.75
C GLY A 44 -9.79 5.00 -11.29
N SER A 45 -9.66 5.11 -12.62
CA SER A 45 -8.95 6.20 -13.29
C SER A 45 -9.57 7.59 -13.19
N GLU A 46 -10.80 7.71 -12.68
CA GLU A 46 -11.46 9.02 -12.47
C GLU A 46 -11.12 9.62 -11.09
N GLY A 47 -10.66 8.78 -10.17
CA GLY A 47 -10.15 9.18 -8.86
C GLY A 47 -8.89 10.03 -9.02
N ARG A 48 -8.91 11.26 -8.48
CA ARG A 48 -7.71 12.09 -8.39
C ARG A 48 -7.51 12.59 -6.98
N ILE A 49 -6.40 12.19 -6.38
CA ILE A 49 -6.01 12.61 -5.03
C ILE A 49 -4.78 13.50 -5.17
N VAL A 50 -4.85 14.73 -4.65
CA VAL A 50 -3.73 15.66 -4.63
C VAL A 50 -3.50 16.12 -3.19
N VAL A 51 -2.28 15.94 -2.70
CA VAL A 51 -1.85 16.29 -1.34
C VAL A 51 -0.58 17.13 -1.44
N ASP A 52 -0.65 18.40 -1.03
CA ASP A 52 0.50 19.32 -1.06
C ASP A 52 1.52 19.04 0.06
N GLY A 53 1.12 18.32 1.10
CA GLY A 53 1.98 17.89 2.20
C GLY A 53 2.30 16.39 2.18
N ASP A 54 2.41 15.81 3.37
CA ASP A 54 2.65 14.38 3.55
C ASP A 54 1.33 13.58 3.52
N LEU A 55 1.40 12.33 3.08
CA LEU A 55 0.32 11.36 3.16
C LEU A 55 0.69 10.27 4.16
N THR A 56 -0.16 10.06 5.17
CA THR A 56 -0.06 8.92 6.10
C THR A 56 -1.34 8.10 6.06
N ALA A 57 -1.22 6.80 5.84
CA ALA A 57 -2.34 5.86 5.89
C ALA A 57 -1.88 4.51 6.44
N ARG A 58 -2.79 3.63 6.85
CA ARG A 58 -2.43 2.22 7.08
C ARG A 58 -2.05 1.55 5.77
N ALA A 59 -2.83 1.83 4.72
CA ALA A 59 -2.53 1.36 3.38
C ALA A 59 -3.03 2.35 2.33
N VAL A 60 -2.35 2.38 1.18
CA VAL A 60 -2.69 3.22 0.03
C VAL A 60 -2.89 2.32 -1.18
N PHE A 61 -4.08 2.38 -1.79
CA PHE A 61 -4.43 1.62 -2.98
C PHE A 61 -4.95 2.56 -4.06
N SER A 62 -4.15 2.79 -5.09
CA SER A 62 -4.51 3.75 -6.14
C SER A 62 -4.36 3.15 -7.53
N ALA A 63 -5.45 3.20 -8.30
CA ALA A 63 -5.45 2.90 -9.72
C ALA A 63 -5.60 4.18 -10.57
N GLY A 64 -5.82 5.33 -9.94
CA GLY A 64 -5.91 6.65 -10.56
C GLY A 64 -4.69 7.54 -10.34
N ASP A 65 -4.91 8.86 -10.41
CA ASP A 65 -3.87 9.87 -10.18
C ASP A 65 -3.74 10.15 -8.68
N LEU A 66 -2.58 9.82 -8.08
CA LEU A 66 -2.28 10.09 -6.67
C LEU A 66 -1.11 11.05 -6.53
N LEU A 67 -1.26 12.36 -6.60
CA LEU A 67 -0.12 13.28 -6.46
C LEU A 67 0.11 13.70 -5.01
N VAL A 68 1.25 13.33 -4.43
CA VAL A 68 1.71 13.73 -3.09
C VAL A 68 3.03 14.51 -3.23
N GLN A 69 3.06 15.77 -2.80
CA GLN A 69 4.28 16.58 -2.87
C GLN A 69 5.30 16.22 -1.78
N GLY A 70 4.84 15.67 -0.65
CA GLY A 70 5.69 15.20 0.45
C GLY A 70 5.98 13.69 0.41
N ASP A 71 6.16 13.13 1.60
CA ASP A 71 6.39 11.69 1.80
C ASP A 71 5.06 10.92 1.84
N ILE A 72 5.08 9.67 1.37
CA ILE A 72 4.01 8.69 1.60
C ILE A 72 4.48 7.74 2.70
N ARG A 73 3.69 7.59 3.77
CA ARG A 73 3.95 6.64 4.86
C ARG A 73 2.77 5.70 5.03
N ALA A 74 3.00 4.42 4.78
CA ALA A 74 1.98 3.38 4.99
C ALA A 74 2.60 2.03 5.32
N ASP A 75 1.81 1.07 5.80
CA ASP A 75 2.32 -0.31 5.89
C ASP A 75 2.40 -0.95 4.49
N VAL A 76 1.40 -0.69 3.65
CA VAL A 76 1.29 -1.18 2.27
C VAL A 76 1.01 -0.02 1.32
N VAL A 77 1.74 0.05 0.21
CA VAL A 77 1.44 0.93 -0.92
C VAL A 77 1.28 0.06 -2.17
N CYS A 78 0.12 0.15 -2.81
CA CYS A 78 -0.18 -0.53 -4.07
C CYS A 78 -0.68 0.51 -5.06
N CYS A 79 0.14 0.84 -6.05
CA CYS A 79 -0.20 1.83 -7.07
C CYS A 79 0.05 1.26 -8.46
N VAL A 80 -0.71 1.72 -9.46
CA VAL A 80 -0.40 1.39 -10.87
C VAL A 80 0.98 1.94 -11.25
N SER A 81 1.31 3.17 -10.84
CA SER A 81 2.62 3.78 -11.06
C SER A 81 3.05 4.55 -9.82
N LEU A 82 4.36 4.61 -9.53
CA LEU A 82 4.95 5.53 -8.55
C LEU A 82 5.79 6.63 -9.23
N ASP A 83 5.41 7.15 -10.41
CA ASP A 83 6.14 8.25 -11.06
C ASP A 83 6.08 9.53 -10.19
N PRO A 84 7.20 10.21 -9.88
CA PRO A 84 7.19 11.43 -9.06
C PRO A 84 6.41 12.59 -9.67
N ARG A 85 6.10 12.55 -10.97
CA ARG A 85 5.23 13.51 -11.66
C ARG A 85 3.75 13.29 -11.38
N THR A 86 3.37 12.08 -10.96
CA THR A 86 1.98 11.67 -10.80
C THR A 86 1.69 11.06 -9.42
N THR A 87 2.73 10.77 -8.62
CA THR A 87 2.64 9.94 -7.42
C THR A 87 3.24 10.59 -6.16
N ALA A 88 4.56 10.62 -6.03
CA ALA A 88 5.22 11.17 -4.85
C ALA A 88 6.49 11.92 -5.23
N SER A 89 6.58 13.22 -4.88
CA SER A 89 7.82 13.98 -5.04
C SER A 89 8.85 13.66 -3.94
N GLY A 90 8.40 13.19 -2.77
CA GLY A 90 9.23 12.75 -1.65
C GLY A 90 9.58 11.26 -1.66
N THR A 91 9.71 10.66 -0.48
CA THR A 91 9.97 9.22 -0.32
C THR A 91 8.69 8.45 0.00
N VAL A 92 8.49 7.33 -0.69
CA VAL A 92 7.50 6.30 -0.34
C VAL A 92 8.13 5.36 0.69
N ARG A 93 7.61 5.40 1.92
CA ARG A 93 8.09 4.61 3.07
C ARG A 93 7.02 3.60 3.44
N ALA A 94 7.28 2.32 3.20
CA ALA A 94 6.34 1.25 3.55
C ALA A 94 7.00 -0.07 3.89
N ARG A 95 6.23 -1.03 4.43
CA ARG A 95 6.76 -2.40 4.60
C ARG A 95 6.72 -3.15 3.29
N LEU A 96 5.62 -2.98 2.55
CA LEU A 96 5.42 -3.54 1.22
C LEU A 96 5.04 -2.42 0.24
N VAL A 97 5.74 -2.38 -0.89
CA VAL A 97 5.39 -1.54 -2.04
C VAL A 97 5.21 -2.44 -3.26
N LEU A 98 4.06 -2.34 -3.90
CA LEU A 98 3.71 -3.01 -5.15
C LEU A 98 3.42 -1.93 -6.21
N GLU A 99 4.18 -1.90 -7.30
CA GLU A 99 3.94 -1.00 -8.44
C GLU A 99 3.82 -1.78 -9.76
N GLU A 100 2.91 -1.35 -10.66
CA GLU A 100 2.70 -1.98 -11.99
C GLU A 100 3.53 -1.32 -13.10
N ASP A 101 4.14 -0.16 -12.85
CA ASP A 101 5.05 0.50 -13.79
C ASP A 101 6.30 0.98 -13.03
N PRO A 102 7.51 0.60 -13.49
CA PRO A 102 8.76 1.00 -12.84
C PRO A 102 8.91 2.51 -12.90
N SER A 103 9.22 3.12 -11.76
CA SER A 103 9.13 4.56 -11.62
C SER A 103 10.28 5.18 -10.84
N GLY A 104 10.41 6.51 -10.96
CA GLY A 104 11.55 7.27 -10.44
C GLY A 104 11.41 7.76 -9.00
N ALA A 105 10.34 7.41 -8.28
CA ALA A 105 10.19 7.84 -6.90
C ALA A 105 11.22 7.18 -5.98
N SER A 106 11.58 7.86 -4.90
CA SER A 106 12.43 7.27 -3.86
C SER A 106 11.59 6.30 -3.03
N VAL A 107 11.93 5.01 -3.05
CA VAL A 107 11.22 3.98 -2.27
C VAL A 107 12.13 3.44 -1.15
N GLU A 108 11.63 3.48 0.08
CA GLU A 108 12.22 2.83 1.24
C GLU A 108 11.25 1.77 1.77
N ALA A 109 11.45 0.51 1.38
CA ALA A 109 10.60 -0.59 1.80
C ALA A 109 11.34 -1.89 2.11
N ALA A 110 10.78 -2.71 3.00
CA ALA A 110 11.33 -4.04 3.30
C ALA A 110 11.21 -4.96 2.08
N VAL A 111 10.08 -4.86 1.36
CA VAL A 111 9.89 -5.48 0.06
C VAL A 111 9.31 -4.44 -0.89
N HIS A 112 10.04 -4.14 -1.96
CA HIS A 112 9.58 -3.38 -3.11
C HIS A 112 9.49 -4.33 -4.30
N VAL A 113 8.33 -4.37 -4.94
CA VAL A 113 8.06 -5.17 -6.12
C VAL A 113 7.53 -4.25 -7.20
N ASP A 114 8.38 -3.90 -8.15
CA ASP A 114 7.95 -3.34 -9.43
C ASP A 114 7.47 -4.44 -10.38
N TYR A 115 6.79 -4.06 -11.46
CA TYR A 115 6.20 -5.01 -12.41
C TYR A 115 7.21 -5.94 -13.07
N ASP A 116 8.40 -5.43 -13.39
CA ASP A 116 9.46 -6.26 -13.96
C ASP A 116 9.94 -7.27 -12.92
N SER A 117 10.11 -6.85 -11.65
CA SER A 117 10.42 -7.73 -10.52
C SER A 117 9.32 -8.75 -10.24
N TYR A 118 8.04 -8.38 -10.39
CA TYR A 118 6.91 -9.29 -10.24
C TYR A 118 6.90 -10.37 -11.33
N LEU A 119 7.13 -9.99 -12.59
CA LEU A 119 7.24 -10.95 -13.70
C LEU A 119 8.49 -11.84 -13.54
N ALA A 120 9.62 -11.25 -13.16
CA ALA A 120 10.90 -11.95 -13.05
C ALA A 120 10.96 -12.89 -11.83
N GLY A 121 10.37 -12.52 -10.69
CA GLY A 121 10.43 -13.30 -9.45
C GLY A 121 9.64 -14.61 -9.48
N TRP A 122 8.79 -14.81 -10.49
CA TRP A 122 8.07 -16.05 -10.79
C TRP A 122 8.56 -16.70 -12.09
N SER A 123 9.61 -16.14 -12.70
CA SER A 123 10.36 -16.77 -13.77
C SER A 123 11.45 -17.67 -13.17
N ASP A 124 11.76 -18.77 -13.84
CA ASP A 124 12.80 -19.72 -13.42
C ASP A 124 14.18 -19.02 -13.35
N GLY A 125 14.61 -18.59 -12.15
CA GLY A 125 15.95 -18.03 -11.93
C GLY A 125 16.11 -16.83 -10.99
N GLN A 126 15.05 -16.13 -10.56
CA GLN A 126 15.18 -15.12 -9.49
C GLN A 126 14.82 -15.69 -8.12
N GLN A 127 15.85 -16.19 -7.42
CA GLN A 127 15.69 -16.75 -6.07
C GLN A 127 15.30 -15.67 -5.06
N GLY A 128 14.19 -15.90 -4.36
CA GLY A 128 13.91 -15.27 -3.06
C GLY A 128 12.79 -14.23 -3.01
N LEU A 129 12.20 -13.77 -4.13
CA LEU A 129 11.05 -12.84 -4.04
C LEU A 129 9.83 -13.52 -3.41
N ALA A 130 9.45 -14.69 -3.91
CA ALA A 130 8.35 -15.48 -3.35
C ALA A 130 8.61 -15.85 -1.88
N GLU A 131 9.86 -16.20 -1.52
CA GLU A 131 10.25 -16.48 -0.14
C GLU A 131 10.16 -15.24 0.77
N ARG A 132 10.64 -14.08 0.30
CA ARG A 132 10.55 -12.80 1.04
C ARG A 132 9.10 -12.37 1.25
N LEU A 133 8.26 -12.51 0.23
CA LEU A 133 6.82 -12.20 0.34
C LEU A 133 6.14 -13.18 1.30
N ARG A 134 6.43 -14.48 1.22
CA ARG A 134 5.91 -15.46 2.18
C ARG A 134 6.45 -15.26 3.60
N ALA A 135 7.67 -14.75 3.76
CA ALA A 135 8.19 -14.40 5.08
C ALA A 135 7.46 -13.18 5.66
N LEU A 136 7.05 -12.24 4.81
CA LEU A 136 6.41 -10.99 5.21
C LEU A 136 4.89 -11.12 5.40
N LEU A 137 4.21 -11.84 4.50
CA LEU A 137 2.76 -11.85 4.36
C LEU A 137 2.13 -13.16 4.83
N VAL A 138 0.90 -13.07 5.34
CA VAL A 138 0.10 -14.24 5.73
C VAL A 138 -0.29 -15.08 4.51
N ASP A 139 -0.54 -16.38 4.68
CA ASP A 139 -0.81 -17.27 3.52
C ASP A 139 -2.11 -16.92 2.80
N GLU A 140 -3.06 -16.30 3.48
CA GLU A 140 -4.38 -15.98 2.93
C GLU A 140 -4.36 -14.93 1.81
N VAL A 141 -3.29 -14.15 1.67
CA VAL A 141 -3.17 -13.20 0.55
C VAL A 141 -2.55 -13.82 -0.70
N PHE A 142 -2.26 -15.13 -0.67
CA PHE A 142 -1.74 -15.86 -1.82
C PHE A 142 -2.86 -16.68 -2.45
N THR A 143 -3.13 -16.45 -3.73
CA THR A 143 -4.15 -17.19 -4.48
C THR A 143 -3.54 -17.97 -5.63
N ASP A 144 -4.05 -19.18 -5.85
CA ASP A 144 -3.77 -19.95 -7.05
C ASP A 144 -4.60 -19.35 -8.19
N ASN A 145 -3.96 -18.66 -9.13
CA ASN A 145 -4.66 -18.21 -10.33
C ASN A 145 -4.67 -19.37 -11.33
N ASP A 146 -5.83 -19.70 -11.90
CA ASP A 146 -6.02 -20.82 -12.84
C ASP A 146 -5.01 -20.73 -14.01
N GLY A 147 -3.91 -21.48 -13.92
CA GLY A 147 -2.85 -21.52 -14.93
C GLY A 147 -1.42 -21.30 -14.42
N ASP A 148 -1.25 -20.82 -13.18
CA ASP A 148 0.06 -20.70 -12.54
C ASP A 148 0.44 -21.95 -11.76
N ALA A 149 1.73 -22.30 -11.78
CA ALA A 149 2.26 -23.43 -11.01
C ALA A 149 2.37 -23.14 -9.51
N GLU A 150 2.25 -21.87 -9.10
CA GLU A 150 2.50 -21.42 -7.74
C GLU A 150 1.65 -20.20 -7.37
N ALA A 151 1.01 -20.26 -6.19
CA ALA A 151 0.21 -19.16 -5.64
C ALA A 151 0.98 -17.83 -5.61
N ARG A 152 0.34 -16.76 -6.06
CA ARG A 152 0.92 -15.40 -6.10
C ARG A 152 0.17 -14.48 -5.15
N VAL A 153 0.80 -13.36 -4.78
CA VAL A 153 0.13 -12.32 -3.97
C VAL A 153 -1.03 -11.75 -4.78
N ASP A 154 -2.24 -11.89 -4.26
CA ASP A 154 -3.43 -11.27 -4.80
C ASP A 154 -3.62 -9.89 -4.16
N ARG A 155 -3.45 -8.85 -4.96
CA ARG A 155 -3.57 -7.45 -4.53
C ARG A 155 -4.98 -7.12 -4.01
N TYR A 156 -6.01 -7.77 -4.53
CA TYR A 156 -7.38 -7.52 -4.12
C TYR A 156 -7.68 -8.23 -2.81
N GLU A 157 -7.25 -9.48 -2.64
CA GLU A 157 -7.37 -10.18 -1.35
C GLU A 157 -6.55 -9.47 -0.25
N LEU A 158 -5.33 -9.02 -0.57
CA LEU A 158 -4.51 -8.19 0.33
C LEU A 158 -5.27 -6.94 0.77
N PHE A 159 -5.93 -6.25 -0.17
CA PHE A 159 -6.69 -5.04 0.09
C PHE A 159 -7.94 -5.30 0.92
N ASP A 160 -8.73 -6.31 0.56
CA ASP A 160 -9.97 -6.68 1.24
C ASP A 160 -9.70 -7.04 2.71
N ARG A 161 -8.61 -7.76 2.99
CA ARG A 161 -8.18 -8.04 4.37
C ARG A 161 -7.82 -6.76 5.13
N LEU A 162 -7.11 -5.82 4.51
CA LEU A 162 -6.77 -4.53 5.13
C LEU A 162 -8.01 -3.69 5.42
N LEU A 163 -8.99 -3.67 4.51
CA LEU A 163 -10.30 -3.03 4.71
C LEU A 163 -11.10 -3.72 5.84
N ALA A 164 -11.04 -5.05 5.93
CA ALA A 164 -11.64 -5.80 7.03
C ALA A 164 -10.90 -5.60 8.37
N GLY A 165 -9.81 -4.82 8.38
CA GLY A 165 -8.97 -4.57 9.54
C GLY A 165 -8.08 -5.75 9.93
N GLN A 166 -8.05 -6.82 9.13
CA GLN A 166 -7.28 -8.04 9.39
C GLN A 166 -5.78 -7.81 9.20
N SER A 167 -4.96 -8.63 9.85
CA SER A 167 -3.52 -8.59 9.63
C SER A 167 -3.18 -9.24 8.29
N VAL A 168 -2.33 -8.57 7.53
CA VAL A 168 -1.73 -9.10 6.29
C VAL A 168 -0.26 -9.41 6.46
N PHE A 169 0.37 -8.85 7.49
CA PHE A 169 1.74 -9.17 7.84
C PHE A 169 1.76 -10.31 8.84
N ARG A 170 2.71 -11.21 8.67
CA ARG A 170 3.11 -12.10 9.76
C ARG A 170 3.65 -11.22 10.89
N SER A 171 3.24 -11.50 12.12
CA SER A 171 3.86 -10.87 13.29
C SER A 171 5.36 -11.12 13.20
N ASP A 172 6.18 -10.10 13.50
CA ASP A 172 7.63 -10.30 13.62
C ASP A 172 7.84 -11.48 14.59
N VAL A 173 8.27 -12.63 14.08
CA VAL A 173 8.52 -13.80 14.91
C VAL A 173 9.84 -13.55 15.63
N ALA A 174 9.82 -12.66 16.63
CA ALA A 174 10.87 -12.53 17.62
C ALA A 174 10.39 -11.68 18.81
N SER A 175 9.64 -12.29 19.73
CA SER A 175 9.85 -12.10 21.17
C SER A 175 9.09 -13.17 21.94
N THR A 176 9.60 -14.40 21.90
CA THR A 176 9.36 -15.35 22.98
C THR A 176 9.95 -14.73 24.25
N SER A 177 9.09 -14.12 25.07
CA SER A 177 9.40 -13.77 26.45
C SER A 177 9.64 -15.07 27.22
N THR A 178 10.85 -15.61 27.14
CA THR A 178 11.34 -16.54 28.15
C THR A 178 11.69 -15.71 29.37
N ARG A 179 10.68 -15.44 30.20
CA ARG A 179 10.89 -14.99 31.58
C ARG A 179 11.33 -16.22 32.37
N VAL A 180 12.63 -16.51 32.34
CA VAL A 180 13.26 -17.40 33.33
C VAL A 180 13.15 -16.71 34.69
N GLY A 181 12.18 -17.14 35.49
CA GLY A 181 12.12 -16.85 36.91
C GLY A 181 13.26 -17.61 37.59
N GLY A 182 14.19 -16.87 38.17
CA GLY A 182 15.17 -17.43 39.11
C GLY A 182 14.48 -17.74 40.43
N GLU A 183 14.75 -18.93 40.93
CA GLU A 183 14.61 -19.30 42.35
C GLU A 183 15.87 -18.85 43.12
#